data_AF-A0A4Q5TG38-F1
#
_entry.id   AF-A0A4Q5TG38-F1
#
_cell.length_a   1.000
_cell.length_b   1.000
_cell.length_c   1.000
_cell.angle_alpha   90.00
_cell.angle_beta   90.00
_cell.angle_gamma   90.00
#
_symmetry.space_group_name_H-M   'P 1'
#
loop_
_entity.id
_entity.type
_entity.pdbx_description
1 polymer ?
#
loop_
_entity_poly.entity_id
_entity_poly.type
_entity_poly.pdbx_seq_one_letter_code
_entity_poly.pdbx_strand_id
1 'polypeptide(L)' 'MTSATLLFSMPGGSEWILIVLIVVLIFGGKKIPELMRGVGKGMREFKDAKEKVSSDIEEGMNEKGTAPKPAATI' A
#
# COMPACT_ATOMS: atom_id res chain seq x y z
N MET A 1 7.43 -33.35 24.92
CA MET A 1 6.09 -32.97 25.44
C MET A 1 5.69 -31.55 25.04
N THR A 2 6.59 -30.55 25.14
CA THR A 2 6.32 -29.14 24.75
C THR A 2 6.34 -28.86 23.24
N SER A 3 7.09 -29.66 22.46
CA SER A 3 7.23 -29.47 21.01
C SER A 3 5.95 -29.79 20.21
N ALA A 4 5.12 -30.72 20.70
CA ALA A 4 3.84 -31.06 20.07
C ALA A 4 2.79 -29.95 20.26
N THR A 5 2.84 -29.25 21.39
CA THR A 5 2.01 -28.07 21.65
C THR A 5 2.40 -26.90 20.75
N LEU A 6 3.68 -26.79 20.33
CA LEU A 6 4.12 -25.75 19.38
C LEU A 6 3.64 -26.00 17.95
N LEU A 7 3.56 -27.27 17.51
CA LEU A 7 2.95 -27.62 16.21
C LEU A 7 1.42 -27.47 16.24
N PHE A 8 0.78 -27.73 17.38
CA PHE A 8 -0.64 -27.41 17.62
C PHE A 8 -0.88 -25.90 17.85
N SER A 9 0.16 -25.14 18.21
CA SER A 9 0.15 -23.69 18.38
C SER A 9 0.49 -22.94 17.10
N MET A 10 1.00 -23.61 16.06
CA MET A 10 0.87 -23.11 14.70
C MET A 10 -0.55 -23.42 14.28
N PRO A 11 -1.45 -22.42 14.17
CA PRO A 11 -2.76 -22.66 13.61
C PRO A 11 -2.56 -23.29 12.22
N GLY A 12 -2.92 -24.57 12.10
CA GLY A 12 -3.07 -25.21 10.80
C GLY A 12 -4.09 -24.45 9.98
N GLY A 13 -4.15 -24.71 8.67
CA GLY A 13 -5.12 -24.03 7.78
C GLY A 13 -6.57 -24.10 8.29
N SER A 14 -6.92 -25.13 9.06
CA SER A 14 -8.19 -25.31 9.76
C SER A 14 -8.45 -24.26 10.84
N GLU A 15 -7.50 -24.00 11.74
CA GLU A 15 -7.64 -23.03 12.82
C GLU A 15 -7.75 -21.61 12.29
N TRP A 16 -7.06 -21.27 11.21
CA TRP A 16 -7.22 -19.99 10.53
C TRP A 16 -8.66 -19.75 10.05
N ILE A 17 -9.32 -20.78 9.52
CA ILE A 17 -10.73 -20.69 9.12
C ILE A 17 -11.62 -20.34 10.31
N LEU A 18 -11.35 -20.93 11.48
CA LEU A 18 -12.15 -20.74 12.69
C LEU A 18 -11.93 -19.33 13.28
N ILE A 19 -10.69 -18.84 13.27
CA ILE A 19 -10.35 -17.48 13.69
C ILE A 19 -11.04 -16.46 12.78
N VAL A 20 -10.93 -16.63 11.45
CA VAL A 20 -11.59 -15.75 10.48
C VAL A 20 -13.10 -15.77 10.67
N LEU A 21 -13.69 -16.94 10.92
CA LEU A 21 -15.12 -17.06 11.18
C LEU A 21 -15.56 -16.28 12.42
N ILE A 22 -14.83 -16.40 13.54
CA ILE A 22 -15.10 -15.64 14.77
C ILE A 22 -14.97 -14.14 14.54
N VAL A 23 -13.92 -13.69 13.85
CA VAL A 23 -13.72 -12.28 13.51
C VAL A 23 -14.88 -11.78 12.64
N VAL A 24 -15.32 -12.57 11.66
CA VAL A 24 -16.47 -12.24 10.80
C VAL A 24 -17.79 -12.22 11.57
N LEU A 25 -17.96 -13.03 12.62
CA LEU A 25 -19.16 -12.97 13.47
C LEU A 25 -19.18 -11.70 14.34
N ILE A 26 -18.04 -11.29 14.89
CA ILE A 26 -17.94 -10.10 15.75
C ILE A 26 -18.04 -8.81 14.92
N PHE A 27 -17.31 -8.73 13.81
CA PHE A 27 -17.30 -7.54 12.95
C PHE A 27 -18.43 -7.55 11.92
N GLY A 28 -19.00 -8.70 11.59
CA GLY A 28 -19.96 -8.87 10.50
C GLY A 28 -19.28 -9.03 9.14
N GLY A 29 -19.77 -9.98 8.32
CA GLY A 29 -19.20 -10.30 7.00
C GLY A 29 -19.19 -9.16 5.99
N LYS A 30 -19.94 -8.07 6.25
CA LYS A 30 -19.97 -6.87 5.41
C LYS A 30 -18.91 -5.83 5.80
N LYS A 31 -18.41 -5.81 7.03
CA LYS A 31 -17.47 -4.79 7.51
C LYS A 31 -16.06 -4.97 6.94
N ILE A 32 -15.57 -6.21 6.83
CA ILE A 32 -14.24 -6.47 6.27
C ILE A 32 -14.14 -6.01 4.80
N PRO A 33 -15.08 -6.37 3.90
CA PRO A 33 -15.09 -5.87 2.53
C PRO A 33 -15.26 -4.35 2.43
N GLU A 34 -16.07 -3.75 3.30
CA GLU A 34 -16.31 -2.30 3.35
C GLU A 34 -15.02 -1.54 3.73
N LEU A 35 -14.31 -2.01 4.76
CA LEU A 35 -13.01 -1.48 5.17
C LEU A 35 -11.95 -1.66 4.08
N MET A 36 -11.88 -2.85 3.47
CA MET A 36 -10.94 -3.11 2.35
C MET A 36 -11.19 -2.19 1.16
N ARG A 37 -12.46 -1.92 0.81
CA ARG A 37 -12.80 -0.99 -0.27
C ARG A 37 -12.41 0.45 0.08
N GLY A 38 -12.60 0.87 1.33
CA GLY A 38 -12.17 2.19 1.80
C GLY A 38 -10.65 2.36 1.77
N VAL A 39 -9.92 1.41 2.37
CA VAL A 39 -8.45 1.39 2.38
C VAL A 39 -7.90 1.30 0.96
N GLY A 40 -8.47 0.45 0.10
CA GLY A 40 -8.03 0.29 -1.29
C GLY A 40 -8.19 1.57 -2.12
N LYS A 41 -9.29 2.32 -1.93
CA LYS A 41 -9.46 3.63 -2.56
C LYS A 41 -8.45 4.63 -2.05
N GLY A 42 -8.27 4.74 -0.73
CA GLY A 42 -7.30 5.65 -0.13
C GLY A 42 -5.85 5.37 -0.56
N MET A 43 -5.47 4.09 -0.63
CA MET A 43 -4.15 3.67 -1.11
C MET A 43 -3.93 4.03 -2.58
N ARG A 44 -4.97 3.93 -3.41
CA ARG A 44 -4.91 4.30 -4.83
C ARG A 44 -4.76 5.81 -5.01
N GLU A 45 -5.60 6.60 -4.35
CA GLU A 45 -5.50 8.07 -4.38
C GLU A 45 -4.15 8.55 -3.85
N PHE A 46 -3.63 7.92 -2.79
CA PHE A 46 -2.30 8.22 -2.26
C PHE A 46 -1.19 7.91 -3.26
N LYS A 47 -1.27 6.77 -3.97
CA LYS A 47 -0.30 6.40 -5.00
C LYS A 47 -0.34 7.37 -6.19
N ASP A 48 -1.54 7.72 -6.65
CA ASP A 48 -1.73 8.64 -7.78
C ASP A 48 -1.22 10.05 -7.43
N ALA A 49 -1.47 10.53 -6.22
CA ALA A 49 -0.94 11.81 -5.74
C ALA A 49 0.59 11.77 -5.63
N LYS A 50 1.16 10.69 -5.10
CA LYS A 50 2.62 10.52 -5.01
C LYS A 50 3.28 10.53 -6.39
N GLU A 51 2.70 9.83 -7.37
CA GLU A 51 3.24 9.80 -8.74
C GLU A 51 3.22 11.18 -9.39
N LYS A 52 2.11 11.91 -9.30
CA LYS A 52 2.04 13.31 -9.81
C LYS A 52 3.08 14.21 -9.18
N VAL A 53 3.20 14.18 -7.85
CA VAL A 53 4.21 14.99 -7.14
C VAL A 53 5.63 14.62 -7.56
N SER A 54 5.92 13.33 -7.79
CA SER A 54 7.23 12.89 -8.26
C SER A 54 7.51 13.40 -9.68
N SER A 55 6.53 13.33 -10.58
CA SER A 55 6.65 13.83 -11.96
C SER A 55 6.81 15.36 -12.01
N ASP A 56 6.05 16.10 -11.21
CA ASP A 56 6.13 17.57 -11.15
C ASP A 56 7.50 18.03 -10.61
N ILE A 57 8.08 17.29 -9.66
CA ILE A 57 9.42 17.57 -9.12
C ILE A 57 10.50 17.24 -10.17
N GLU A 58 10.36 16.15 -10.91
CA GLU A 58 11.30 15.77 -11.97
C GLU A 58 11.26 16.75 -13.16
N GLU A 59 10.09 17.21 -13.58
CA GLU A 59 9.94 18.22 -14.64
C GLU A 59 10.44 19.61 -14.18
N GLY A 60 10.11 20.03 -12.95
CA GLY A 60 10.57 21.30 -12.39
C GLY A 60 12.09 21.37 -12.17
N MET A 61 12.76 20.22 -12.00
CA MET A 61 14.22 20.15 -11.96
C MET A 61 14.87 20.19 -13.35
N ASN A 62 14.14 19.86 -14.43
CA ASN A 62 14.67 19.85 -15.80
C ASN A 62 14.52 21.21 -16.50
N GLU A 63 13.60 22.09 -16.05
CA GLU A 63 13.42 23.43 -16.64
C GLU A 63 14.45 24.48 -16.16
N LYS A 64 15.16 24.23 -15.05
CA LYS A 64 16.27 25.10 -14.58
C LYS A 64 17.63 24.82 -15.23
N GLY A 65 17.59 24.23 -16.44
CA GLY A 65 18.74 23.95 -17.29
C GLY A 65 18.83 24.80 -18.55
N THR A 66 18.21 25.99 -18.61
CA THR A 66 18.58 26.97 -19.66
C THR A 66 19.91 27.62 -19.27
N ALA A 67 21.02 26.96 -19.61
CA ALA A 67 22.29 27.64 -19.71
C ALA A 67 22.17 28.68 -20.84
N PRO A 68 22.35 29.98 -20.57
CA PRO A 68 22.45 30.97 -21.63
C PRO A 68 23.79 30.69 -22.32
N LYS A 69 23.79 29.93 -23.42
CA LYS A 69 25.00 29.77 -24.21
C LYS A 69 25.23 31.12 -24.89
N PRO A 70 26.25 31.90 -24.48
CA PRO A 70 26.43 33.25 -24.96
C PRO A 70 26.63 33.19 -26.46
N ALA A 71 26.02 34.14 -27.16
CA ALA A 71 26.41 34.50 -28.51
C ALA A 71 27.94 34.65 -28.56
N ALA A 72 28.63 33.68 -29.15
CA ALA A 72 29.98 33.86 -29.64
C ALA A 72 29.84 34.25 -31.10
N THR A 73 29.63 35.55 -31.27
CA THR A 73 29.94 36.30 -32.48
C THR A 73 31.45 36.29 -32.69
N ILE A 74 31.84 36.17 -33.96
CA ILE A 74 33.17 36.31 -34.59
C ILE A 74 34.09 35.08 -34.55
#